data_AF-A0AAD4HD31-F1
#
_entry.id   AF-A0AAD4HD31-F1
#
_cell.length_a   1.000
_cell.length_b   1.000
_cell.length_c   1.000
_cell.angle_alpha   90.00
_cell.angle_beta   90.00
_cell.angle_gamma   90.00
#
_symmetry.space_group_name_H-M   'P 1'
#
loop_
_entity.id
_entity.type
_entity.pdbx_description
1 polymer ?
#
loop_
_entity_poly.entity_id
_entity_poly.type
_entity_poly.pdbx_seq_one_letter_code
_entity_poly.pdbx_strand_id
1 'polypeptide(L)'
;MYDHSGAVVTPPINIDTHPNNFLHIFSCLVFGKLECLGYDPSILNIPDDPLRLPLPAPIGRILVNDHTYDILEVIFSSQGLVGRGTVCYLAWRGDKEYIIKDHWVLGSKVDTLNEVKMLQAMKDVRGVPQLIDHWLVEIKPGKVNQTGLYRYKLLNSLQDAVRTHVRLVLKPHAQPLYMFWTKAELLGAIRDIISSKYIFNTPPSSTFN
;
A
#
# COMPACT_ATOMS: atom_id res chain seq x y z
N MET A 1 -18.42 -8.86 -3.19
CA MET A 1 -17.57 -8.61 -2.01
C MET A 1 -16.33 -7.87 -2.48
N TYR A 2 -16.07 -6.68 -1.95
CA TYR A 2 -14.81 -5.98 -2.20
C TYR A 2 -13.86 -6.35 -1.07
N ASP A 3 -12.65 -6.76 -1.42
CA ASP A 3 -11.52 -6.73 -0.48
C ASP A 3 -10.51 -5.69 -0.97
N HIS A 4 -9.57 -5.31 -0.12
CA HIS A 4 -8.55 -4.31 -0.45
C HIS A 4 -7.64 -4.70 -1.63
N SER A 5 -7.75 -5.92 -2.16
CA SER A 5 -7.02 -6.36 -3.35
C SER A 5 -7.89 -6.37 -4.63
N GLY A 6 -9.17 -6.00 -4.54
CA GLY A 6 -10.09 -5.86 -5.66
C GLY A 6 -11.48 -6.44 -5.39
N ALA A 7 -12.32 -6.39 -6.43
CA ALA A 7 -13.68 -6.92 -6.39
C ALA A 7 -13.71 -8.44 -6.64
N VAL A 8 -14.44 -9.16 -5.78
CA VAL A 8 -14.98 -10.49 -6.07
C VAL A 8 -16.47 -10.32 -6.33
N VAL A 9 -16.88 -10.53 -7.58
CA VAL A 9 -18.26 -10.33 -8.02
C VAL A 9 -18.99 -11.67 -8.00
N THR A 10 -20.15 -11.72 -7.36
CA THR A 10 -21.06 -12.87 -7.46
C THR A 10 -21.86 -12.77 -8.76
N PRO A 11 -22.39 -13.87 -9.29
CA PRO A 11 -23.43 -13.79 -10.32
C PRO A 11 -24.57 -12.86 -9.88
N PRO A 12 -25.27 -12.22 -10.82
CA PRO A 12 -26.39 -11.35 -10.50
C PRO A 12 -27.48 -12.14 -9.75
N ILE A 13 -28.07 -11.53 -8.73
CA ILE A 13 -29.17 -12.09 -7.94
C ILE A 13 -30.42 -11.25 -8.23
N ASN A 14 -31.52 -11.90 -8.61
CA ASN A 14 -32.80 -11.22 -8.75
C ASN A 14 -33.42 -11.02 -7.36
N ILE A 15 -33.61 -9.76 -6.99
CA ILE A 15 -34.09 -9.34 -5.66
C ILE A 15 -35.58 -9.62 -5.45
N ASP A 16 -36.36 -9.65 -6.53
CA ASP A 16 -37.81 -9.89 -6.47
C ASP A 16 -38.08 -11.37 -6.18
N THR A 17 -37.27 -12.27 -6.75
CA THR A 17 -37.39 -13.71 -6.52
C THR A 17 -36.68 -14.19 -5.26
N HIS A 18 -35.71 -13.43 -4.74
CA HIS A 18 -34.94 -13.77 -3.54
C HIS A 18 -34.83 -12.60 -2.54
N PRO A 19 -35.95 -12.08 -2.01
CA PRO A 19 -35.95 -10.88 -1.16
C PRO A 19 -35.14 -11.07 0.14
N ASN A 20 -35.09 -12.29 0.67
CA ASN A 20 -34.30 -12.60 1.87
C ASN A 20 -32.79 -12.41 1.63
N ASN A 21 -32.28 -12.71 0.43
CA ASN A 21 -30.87 -12.49 0.10
C ASN A 21 -30.55 -11.00 0.06
N PHE A 22 -31.45 -10.19 -0.51
CA PHE A 22 -31.32 -8.74 -0.50
C PHE A 22 -31.29 -8.19 0.93
N LEU A 23 -32.26 -8.56 1.76
CA LEU A 23 -32.31 -8.13 3.16
C LEU A 23 -31.07 -8.56 3.94
N HIS A 24 -30.55 -9.76 3.68
CA HIS A 24 -29.33 -10.25 4.32
C HIS A 24 -28.10 -9.41 3.92
N ILE A 25 -27.90 -9.18 2.61
CA ILE A 25 -26.79 -8.35 2.10
C ILE A 25 -26.90 -6.92 2.65
N PHE A 26 -28.09 -6.33 2.58
CA PHE A 26 -28.33 -4.98 3.09
C PHE A 26 -28.06 -4.88 4.59
N SER A 27 -28.55 -5.84 5.38
CA SER A 27 -28.29 -5.90 6.83
C SER A 27 -26.79 -6.04 7.12
N CYS A 28 -26.06 -6.85 6.36
CA CYS A 28 -24.61 -6.94 6.48
C CYS A 28 -23.91 -5.63 6.17
N LEU A 29 -24.35 -4.86 5.17
CA LEU A 29 -23.76 -3.56 4.83
C LEU A 29 -24.01 -2.50 5.91
N VAL A 30 -25.21 -2.48 6.50
CA VAL A 30 -25.61 -1.46 7.48
C VAL A 30 -25.09 -1.77 8.89
N PHE A 31 -25.14 -3.04 9.31
CA PHE A 31 -24.84 -3.46 10.68
C PHE A 31 -23.56 -4.29 10.80
N GLY A 32 -22.89 -4.59 9.68
CA GLY A 32 -21.65 -5.34 9.68
C GLY A 32 -20.54 -4.60 10.40
N LYS A 33 -19.67 -5.34 11.07
CA LYS A 33 -18.41 -4.79 11.57
C LYS A 33 -17.60 -4.27 10.39
N LEU A 34 -16.94 -3.12 10.55
CA LEU A 34 -16.12 -2.51 9.50
C LEU A 34 -15.08 -3.49 8.94
N GLU A 35 -14.44 -4.29 9.80
CA GLU A 35 -13.52 -5.37 9.39
C GLU A 35 -14.15 -6.36 8.40
N CYS A 36 -15.42 -6.73 8.62
CA CYS A 36 -16.17 -7.63 7.75
C CYS A 36 -16.60 -6.95 6.43
N LEU A 37 -16.67 -5.62 6.43
CA LEU A 37 -16.91 -4.80 5.25
C LEU A 37 -15.62 -4.50 4.47
N GLY A 38 -14.49 -5.05 4.91
CA GLY A 38 -13.20 -4.87 4.26
C GLY A 38 -12.50 -3.57 4.66
N TYR A 39 -12.83 -2.96 5.81
CA TYR A 39 -11.99 -1.90 6.37
C TYR A 39 -10.75 -2.50 7.04
N ASP A 40 -9.62 -1.79 6.94
CA ASP A 40 -8.40 -2.15 7.65
C ASP A 40 -8.47 -1.64 9.11
N PRO A 41 -8.55 -2.53 10.11
CA PRO A 41 -8.64 -2.13 11.52
C PRO A 41 -7.35 -1.49 12.05
N SER A 42 -6.23 -1.61 11.32
CA SER A 42 -4.97 -0.97 11.67
C SER A 42 -4.90 0.51 11.24
N ILE A 43 -5.90 0.97 10.48
CA ILE A 43 -6.13 2.39 10.19
C ILE A 43 -7.19 2.89 11.16
N LEU A 44 -6.78 3.77 12.05
CA LEU A 44 -7.61 4.31 13.11
C LEU A 44 -8.13 5.68 12.70
N ASN A 45 -9.45 5.83 12.71
CA ASN A 45 -10.07 7.14 12.61
C ASN A 45 -9.71 7.96 13.84
N ILE A 46 -9.39 9.22 13.64
CA ILE A 46 -9.19 10.11 14.76
C ILE A 46 -10.57 10.67 15.12
N PRO A 47 -11.00 10.57 16.39
CA PRO A 47 -12.26 11.21 16.80
C PRO A 47 -12.23 12.70 16.45
N ASP A 48 -13.37 13.20 15.96
CA ASP A 48 -13.59 14.61 15.72
C ASP A 48 -13.40 15.38 17.03
N ASP A 49 -12.23 15.98 17.21
CA ASP A 49 -11.96 16.87 18.32
C ASP A 49 -12.11 18.32 17.82
N PRO A 50 -13.19 19.01 18.21
CA PRO A 50 -13.47 20.37 17.76
C PRO A 50 -12.45 21.41 18.25
N LEU A 51 -11.51 21.04 19.13
CA LEU A 51 -10.46 21.93 19.66
C LEU A 51 -9.10 21.76 18.97
N ARG A 52 -9.01 20.98 17.88
CA ARG A 52 -7.74 20.74 17.19
C ARG A 52 -7.22 21.98 16.45
N LEU A 53 -6.26 22.65 17.09
CA LEU A 53 -5.30 23.57 16.51
C LEU A 53 -3.88 23.11 16.94
N PRO A 54 -2.85 23.14 16.08
CA PRO A 54 -2.79 23.75 14.74
C PRO A 54 -2.85 22.74 13.58
N LEU A 55 -3.15 23.27 12.39
CA LEU A 55 -3.18 22.57 11.11
C LEU A 55 -1.77 22.29 10.55
N PRO A 56 -1.61 21.27 9.68
CA PRO A 56 -2.63 20.32 9.28
C PRO A 56 -2.82 19.24 10.35
N ALA A 57 -4.05 19.12 10.85
CA ALA A 57 -4.40 18.03 11.75
C ALA A 57 -4.31 16.72 10.96
N PRO A 58 -3.81 15.63 11.57
CA PRO A 58 -3.77 14.34 10.89
C PRO A 58 -5.19 13.91 10.49
N ILE A 59 -5.34 13.37 9.29
CA ILE A 59 -6.61 12.87 8.74
C ILE A 59 -6.92 11.43 9.19
N GLY A 60 -5.95 10.76 9.80
CA GLY A 60 -6.08 9.41 10.32
C GLY A 60 -4.81 8.97 11.04
N ARG A 61 -4.84 7.78 11.63
CA ARG A 61 -3.66 7.11 12.16
C ARG A 61 -3.50 5.75 11.54
N ILE A 62 -2.26 5.29 11.41
CA ILE A 62 -1.95 4.00 10.82
C ILE A 62 -0.89 3.29 11.65
N LEU A 63 -1.16 2.03 11.96
CA LEU A 63 -0.26 1.18 12.73
C LEU A 63 0.71 0.49 11.77
N VAL A 64 2.00 0.46 12.10
CA VAL A 64 3.00 -0.37 11.42
C VAL A 64 3.82 -1.07 12.48
N ASN A 65 3.71 -2.40 12.55
CA ASN A 65 4.19 -3.18 13.70
C ASN A 65 3.66 -2.58 15.01
N ASP A 66 4.55 -2.20 15.93
CA ASP A 66 4.22 -1.60 17.22
C ASP A 66 4.20 -0.06 17.20
N HIS A 67 4.27 0.55 16.01
CA HIS A 67 4.41 2.00 15.87
C HIS A 67 3.18 2.63 15.22
N THR A 68 2.64 3.67 15.86
CA THR A 68 1.56 4.48 15.28
C THR A 68 2.13 5.69 14.55
N TYR A 69 1.58 5.98 13.37
CA TYR A 69 1.91 7.14 12.56
C TYR A 69 0.64 7.95 12.32
N ASP A 70 0.76 9.27 12.40
CA ASP A 70 -0.30 10.22 12.07
C ASP A 70 -0.29 10.47 10.55
N ILE A 71 -1.35 10.09 9.85
CA ILE A 71 -1.50 10.31 8.41
C ILE A 71 -1.82 11.80 8.18
N LEU A 72 -1.02 12.48 7.38
CA LEU A 72 -1.25 13.88 7.00
C LEU A 72 -2.08 13.97 5.73
N GLU A 73 -1.73 13.18 4.73
CA GLU A 73 -2.42 13.15 3.43
C GLU A 73 -2.22 11.82 2.70
N VAL A 74 -3.11 11.56 1.75
CA VAL A 74 -2.96 10.47 0.76
C VAL A 74 -2.23 11.04 -0.45
N ILE A 75 -0.95 10.71 -0.60
CA ILE A 75 -0.12 11.23 -1.71
C ILE A 75 -0.29 10.44 -3.01
N PHE A 76 -0.75 9.19 -2.90
CA PHE A 76 -1.07 8.37 -4.06
C PHE A 76 -2.12 7.33 -3.69
N SER A 77 -3.07 7.11 -4.59
CA SER A 77 -3.98 5.98 -4.51
C SER A 77 -4.19 5.46 -5.92
N SER A 78 -3.86 4.19 -6.13
CA SER A 78 -4.10 3.53 -7.40
C SER A 78 -5.60 3.47 -7.71
N GLN A 79 -6.01 4.12 -8.78
CA GLN A 79 -7.39 4.07 -9.26
C GLN A 79 -7.57 2.80 -10.11
N GLY A 80 -8.21 1.77 -9.57
CA GLY A 80 -8.49 0.54 -10.31
C GLY A 80 -9.33 -0.46 -9.52
N LEU A 81 -10.37 -1.02 -10.14
CA LEU A 81 -11.32 -1.97 -9.54
C LEU A 81 -10.70 -3.34 -9.19
N VAL A 82 -9.55 -3.67 -9.78
CA VAL A 82 -8.94 -5.00 -9.66
C VAL A 82 -7.42 -4.91 -9.51
N GLY A 83 -6.92 -5.42 -8.40
CA GLY A 83 -5.63 -6.12 -8.41
C GLY A 83 -4.45 -5.45 -7.72
N ARG A 84 -4.49 -4.15 -7.42
CA ARG A 84 -3.37 -3.45 -6.78
C ARG A 84 -3.89 -2.27 -5.98
N GLY A 85 -4.58 -2.51 -4.87
CA GLY A 85 -5.02 -1.45 -3.94
C GLY A 85 -3.81 -0.85 -3.22
N THR A 86 -3.01 -0.09 -3.95
CA THR A 86 -1.84 0.61 -3.42
C THR A 86 -2.26 1.99 -3.00
N VAL A 87 -2.07 2.29 -1.72
CA VAL A 87 -2.24 3.63 -1.16
C VAL A 87 -0.93 4.06 -0.53
N CYS A 88 -0.43 5.22 -0.91
CA CYS A 88 0.71 5.84 -0.26
C CYS A 88 0.23 7.02 0.57
N TYR A 89 0.68 7.06 1.82
CA TYR A 89 0.38 8.11 2.77
C TYR A 89 1.65 8.91 3.08
N LEU A 90 1.52 10.23 3.17
CA LEU A 90 2.48 11.02 3.93
C LEU A 90 2.07 10.96 5.40
N ALA A 91 3.01 10.60 6.28
CA ALA A 91 2.73 10.42 7.69
C ALA A 91 3.83 10.99 8.59
N TRP A 92 3.43 11.40 9.79
CA TRP A 92 4.32 11.84 10.87
C TRP A 92 4.39 10.80 11.99
N ARG A 93 5.57 10.71 12.59
CA ARG A 93 5.77 10.02 13.87
C ARG A 93 6.86 10.74 14.65
N GLY A 94 6.47 11.37 15.76
CA GLY A 94 7.32 12.38 16.41
C GLY A 94 7.57 13.55 15.45
N ASP A 95 8.82 14.01 15.37
CA ASP A 95 9.18 15.19 14.55
C ASP A 95 9.72 14.84 13.16
N LYS A 96 9.28 13.72 12.58
CA LYS A 96 9.83 13.23 11.31
C LYS A 96 8.75 12.75 10.34
N GLU A 97 8.92 13.10 9.07
CA GLU A 97 8.11 12.65 7.92
C GLU A 97 8.50 11.28 7.42
N TYR A 98 7.50 10.49 7.06
CA TYR A 98 7.64 9.17 6.48
C TYR A 98 6.65 9.00 5.33
N ILE A 99 7.02 8.19 4.35
CA ILE A 99 6.08 7.68 3.36
C ILE A 99 5.67 6.28 3.77
N ILE A 100 4.37 6.05 3.90
CA ILE A 100 3.82 4.72 4.18
C ILE A 100 3.18 4.21 2.90
N LYS A 101 3.79 3.19 2.30
CA LYS A 101 3.26 2.49 1.13
C LYS A 101 2.49 1.25 1.58
N ASP A 102 1.18 1.34 1.53
CA ASP A 102 0.25 0.25 1.82
C ASP A 102 -0.19 -0.42 0.52
N HIS A 103 0.02 -1.73 0.37
CA HIS A 103 -0.29 -2.42 -0.88
C HIS A 103 -0.47 -3.93 -0.70
N TRP A 104 -0.97 -4.56 -1.77
CA TRP A 104 -1.25 -6.00 -1.81
C TRP A 104 -0.33 -6.69 -2.81
N VAL A 105 0.45 -7.66 -2.33
CA VAL A 105 1.45 -8.37 -3.13
C VAL A 105 0.94 -9.75 -3.49
N LEU A 106 1.00 -10.08 -4.78
CA LEU A 106 0.70 -11.43 -5.29
C LEU A 106 1.89 -12.35 -5.10
N GLY A 107 1.64 -13.59 -4.69
CA GLY A 107 2.66 -14.65 -4.69
C GLY A 107 2.88 -15.29 -3.33
N SER A 108 3.96 -16.07 -3.23
CA SER A 108 4.33 -16.78 -2.01
C SER A 108 4.78 -15.80 -0.91
N LYS A 109 4.95 -16.31 0.32
CA LYS A 109 5.57 -15.54 1.42
C LYS A 109 6.97 -15.01 1.04
N VAL A 110 7.71 -15.74 0.20
CA VAL A 110 9.04 -15.34 -0.25
C VAL A 110 8.94 -14.16 -1.21
N ASP A 111 7.98 -14.20 -2.14
CA ASP A 111 7.77 -13.17 -3.15
C ASP A 111 7.25 -11.86 -2.54
N THR A 112 6.43 -11.98 -1.50
CA THR A 112 5.84 -10.86 -0.76
C THR A 112 6.91 -9.89 -0.22
N LEU A 113 8.10 -10.39 0.12
CA LEU A 113 9.19 -9.59 0.70
C LEU A 113 10.29 -9.23 -0.30
N ASN A 114 10.10 -9.44 -1.61
CA ASN A 114 11.12 -9.12 -2.60
C ASN A 114 11.45 -7.62 -2.62
N GLU A 115 10.44 -6.73 -2.58
CA GLU A 115 10.65 -5.29 -2.51
C GLU A 115 11.42 -4.89 -1.24
N VAL A 116 11.09 -5.51 -0.10
CA VAL A 116 11.81 -5.31 1.17
C VAL A 116 13.29 -5.67 1.03
N LYS A 117 13.59 -6.87 0.51
CA LYS A 117 14.97 -7.33 0.30
C LYS A 117 15.74 -6.40 -0.64
N MET A 118 15.10 -5.95 -1.72
CA MET A 118 15.71 -5.02 -2.67
C MET A 118 16.02 -3.67 -2.02
N LEU A 119 15.08 -3.08 -1.28
CA LEU A 119 15.30 -1.81 -0.59
C LEU A 119 16.37 -1.92 0.50
N GLN A 120 16.45 -3.06 1.20
CA GLN A 120 17.52 -3.34 2.15
C GLN A 120 18.89 -3.43 1.47
N ALA A 121 18.98 -4.09 0.31
CA ALA A 121 20.21 -4.20 -0.47
C ALA A 121 20.66 -2.85 -1.07
N MET A 122 19.70 -1.95 -1.35
CA MET A 122 19.94 -0.61 -1.89
C MET A 122 20.11 0.46 -0.81
N LYS A 123 20.35 0.05 0.44
CA LYS A 123 20.61 0.97 1.54
C LYS A 123 21.78 1.89 1.19
N ASP A 124 21.66 3.17 1.53
CA ASP A 124 22.65 4.23 1.31
C ASP A 124 22.94 4.56 -0.18
N VAL A 125 22.24 3.92 -1.13
CA VAL A 125 22.30 4.34 -2.54
C VAL A 125 21.58 5.68 -2.71
N ARG A 126 22.34 6.68 -3.17
CA ARG A 126 21.83 8.03 -3.41
C ARG A 126 20.63 8.00 -4.36
N GLY A 127 19.54 8.66 -3.97
CA GLY A 127 18.32 8.76 -4.77
C GLY A 127 17.35 7.59 -4.60
N VAL A 128 17.74 6.53 -3.87
CA VAL A 128 16.83 5.42 -3.53
C VAL A 128 16.20 5.66 -2.16
N PRO A 129 14.87 5.55 -2.03
CA PRO A 129 14.22 5.58 -0.72
C PRO A 129 14.78 4.50 0.20
N GLN A 130 15.12 4.90 1.42
CA GLN A 130 15.57 4.06 2.50
C GLN A 130 14.37 3.41 3.19
N LEU A 131 14.42 2.09 3.33
CA LEU A 131 13.46 1.34 4.13
C LEU A 131 13.73 1.58 5.62
N ILE A 132 12.73 2.13 6.32
CA ILE A 132 12.77 2.34 7.77
C ILE A 132 12.15 1.15 8.49
N ASP A 133 11.01 0.68 8.01
CA ASP A 133 10.27 -0.43 8.60
C ASP A 133 9.41 -1.11 7.54
N HIS A 134 9.02 -2.35 7.79
CA HIS A 134 8.03 -3.06 6.98
C HIS A 134 7.16 -3.94 7.88
N TRP A 135 5.92 -4.16 7.44
CA TRP A 135 4.98 -4.99 8.16
C TRP A 135 4.14 -5.83 7.20
N LEU A 136 4.09 -7.13 7.47
CA LEU A 136 3.05 -8.00 6.93
C LEU A 136 1.83 -7.80 7.80
N VAL A 137 0.88 -6.98 7.35
CA VAL A 137 -0.25 -6.53 8.16
C VAL A 137 -0.98 -7.73 8.73
N GLU A 138 -1.23 -7.73 10.04
CA GLU A 138 -1.91 -8.83 10.73
C GLU A 138 -3.34 -8.43 11.10
N ILE A 139 -4.29 -9.33 10.84
CA ILE A 139 -5.69 -9.13 11.28
C ILE A 139 -5.92 -9.51 12.73
N LYS A 140 -5.05 -10.38 13.26
CA LYS A 140 -4.98 -10.85 14.64
C LYS A 140 -3.53 -11.21 14.91
N PRO A 141 -3.06 -11.17 16.18
CA PRO A 141 -1.69 -11.53 16.51
C PRO A 141 -1.27 -12.87 15.88
N GLY A 142 -0.20 -12.85 15.09
CA GLY A 142 0.36 -14.00 14.38
C GLY A 142 -0.41 -14.44 13.13
N LYS A 143 -1.46 -13.71 12.72
CA LYS A 143 -2.29 -14.02 11.56
C LYS A 143 -2.21 -12.91 10.51
N VAL A 144 -1.29 -13.10 9.58
CA VAL A 144 -1.08 -12.21 8.42
C VAL A 144 -2.37 -12.10 7.59
N ASN A 145 -2.68 -10.88 7.18
CA ASN A 145 -3.82 -10.52 6.35
C ASN A 145 -3.57 -10.94 4.91
N GLN A 146 -4.31 -11.96 4.48
CA GLN A 146 -4.23 -12.52 3.15
C GLN A 146 -5.62 -12.67 2.54
N THR A 147 -5.76 -12.42 1.25
CA THR A 147 -7.06 -12.48 0.56
C THR A 147 -7.68 -13.88 0.58
N GLY A 148 -6.84 -14.92 0.63
CA GLY A 148 -7.28 -16.32 0.74
C GLY A 148 -8.12 -16.61 1.99
N LEU A 149 -7.96 -15.81 3.06
CA LEU A 149 -8.74 -15.96 4.30
C LEU A 149 -10.22 -15.61 4.11
N TYR A 150 -10.53 -14.72 3.17
CA TYR A 150 -11.88 -14.24 2.89
C TYR A 150 -12.51 -14.95 1.69
N ARG A 151 -11.69 -15.49 0.78
CA ARG A 151 -12.12 -16.07 -0.51
C ARG A 151 -12.39 -17.57 -0.49
N TYR A 152 -12.59 -18.16 0.69
CA TYR A 152 -12.51 -19.62 0.88
C TYR A 152 -13.43 -20.46 -0.03
N LYS A 153 -14.58 -19.92 -0.48
CA LYS A 153 -15.53 -20.62 -1.36
C LYS A 153 -15.23 -20.54 -2.87
N LEU A 154 -14.28 -19.71 -3.31
CA LEU A 154 -13.82 -19.64 -4.71
C LEU A 154 -12.48 -20.35 -4.96
N LEU A 155 -11.87 -20.91 -3.92
CA LEU A 155 -10.50 -21.45 -3.91
C LEU A 155 -10.23 -22.52 -4.99
N ASN A 156 -11.23 -23.29 -5.40
CA ASN A 156 -11.05 -24.32 -6.44
C ASN A 156 -10.76 -23.74 -7.84
N SER A 157 -10.89 -22.42 -8.04
CA SER A 157 -10.67 -21.76 -9.34
C SER A 157 -9.62 -20.62 -9.32
N LEU A 158 -9.12 -20.23 -8.14
CA LEU A 158 -8.33 -18.99 -7.96
C LEU A 158 -7.05 -19.18 -7.12
N GLN A 159 -6.51 -20.40 -7.05
CA GLN A 159 -5.38 -20.73 -6.17
C GLN A 159 -4.14 -19.84 -6.39
N ASP A 160 -3.96 -19.30 -7.59
CA ASP A 160 -2.86 -18.38 -7.95
C ASP A 160 -3.14 -16.89 -7.69
N ALA A 161 -4.28 -16.54 -7.06
CA ALA A 161 -4.71 -15.15 -6.87
C ALA A 161 -4.63 -14.66 -5.40
N VAL A 162 -4.00 -15.42 -4.50
CA VAL A 162 -3.83 -15.04 -3.09
C VAL A 162 -2.83 -13.89 -3.00
N ARG A 163 -3.21 -12.84 -2.29
CA ARG A 163 -2.36 -11.68 -2.05
C ARG A 163 -2.17 -11.46 -0.57
N THR A 164 -0.99 -10.97 -0.20
CA THR A 164 -0.62 -10.61 1.16
C THR A 164 -0.59 -9.09 1.29
N HIS A 165 -1.14 -8.58 2.38
CA HIS A 165 -1.13 -7.15 2.70
C HIS A 165 0.24 -6.74 3.28
N VAL A 166 0.88 -5.76 2.64
CA VAL A 166 2.22 -5.29 2.99
C VAL A 166 2.21 -3.78 3.16
N ARG A 167 2.84 -3.33 4.26
CA ARG A 167 3.08 -1.92 4.53
C ARG A 167 4.57 -1.65 4.62
N LEU A 168 5.05 -0.68 3.87
CA LEU A 168 6.45 -0.22 3.92
C LEU A 168 6.51 1.19 4.47
N VAL A 169 7.47 1.46 5.34
CA VAL A 169 7.79 2.81 5.84
C VAL A 169 9.09 3.25 5.21
N LEU A 170 9.05 4.35 4.47
CA LEU A 170 10.13 4.81 3.61
C LEU A 170 10.51 6.27 3.94
N LYS A 171 11.78 6.61 3.64
CA LYS A 171 12.34 7.97 3.66
C LYS A 171 13.35 8.18 2.55
N PRO A 172 13.62 9.40 2.09
CA PRO A 172 12.91 10.64 2.41
C PRO A 172 11.56 10.73 1.66
N HIS A 173 10.73 11.69 2.05
CA HIS A 173 9.64 12.17 1.21
C HIS A 173 10.23 12.97 0.04
N ALA A 174 9.78 12.68 -1.18
CA ALA A 174 10.22 13.35 -2.41
C ALA A 174 9.03 13.78 -3.25
N GLN A 175 9.25 14.76 -4.13
CA GLN A 175 8.25 15.24 -5.07
C GLN A 175 8.06 14.25 -6.23
N PRO A 176 6.83 14.11 -6.77
CA PRO A 176 6.58 13.28 -7.94
C PRO A 176 7.41 13.72 -9.16
N LEU A 177 7.86 12.75 -9.96
CA LEU A 177 8.72 13.00 -11.13
C LEU A 177 8.11 13.88 -12.22
N TYR A 178 6.80 14.16 -12.21
CA TYR A 178 6.18 15.07 -13.17
C TYR A 178 6.17 16.53 -12.67
N MET A 179 6.51 16.78 -11.42
CA MET A 179 6.55 18.11 -10.80
C MET A 179 7.93 18.76 -10.97
N PHE A 180 8.37 18.94 -12.22
CA PHE A 180 9.58 19.70 -12.51
C PHE A 180 9.32 21.20 -12.29
N TRP A 181 10.22 21.85 -11.56
CA TRP A 181 10.18 23.30 -11.31
C TRP A 181 10.56 24.10 -12.55
N THR A 182 11.43 23.55 -13.41
CA THR A 182 11.91 24.26 -14.62
C THR A 182 12.08 23.34 -15.82
N LYS A 183 12.08 23.94 -17.02
CA LYS A 183 12.43 23.22 -18.26
C LYS A 183 13.85 22.65 -18.21
N ALA A 184 14.79 23.36 -17.57
CA ALA A 184 16.17 22.90 -17.44
C ALA A 184 16.27 21.63 -16.58
N GLU A 185 15.48 21.54 -15.51
CA GLU A 185 15.39 20.36 -14.65
C GLU A 185 14.82 19.14 -15.41
N LEU A 186 13.72 19.34 -16.15
CA LEU A 186 13.16 18.29 -17.01
C LEU A 186 14.18 17.78 -18.04
N LEU A 187 14.86 18.68 -18.75
CA LEU A 187 15.89 18.31 -19.72
C LEU A 187 17.09 17.62 -19.06
N GLY A 188 17.47 18.04 -17.85
CA GLY A 188 18.50 17.39 -17.04
C GLY A 188 18.12 15.96 -16.70
N ALA A 189 16.89 15.72 -16.21
CA ALA A 189 16.41 14.39 -15.90
C ALA A 189 16.39 13.46 -17.14
N ILE A 190 15.94 13.96 -18.30
CA ILE A 190 15.97 13.21 -19.57
C ILE A 190 17.41 12.86 -19.96
N ARG A 191 18.35 13.80 -19.87
CA ARG A 191 19.76 13.56 -20.15
C ARG A 191 20.32 12.47 -19.23
N ASP A 192 20.05 12.55 -17.93
CA ASP A 192 20.57 11.60 -16.95
C ASP A 192 20.02 10.19 -17.20
N ILE A 193 18.74 10.05 -17.60
CA ILE A 193 18.16 8.78 -18.06
C ILE A 193 18.91 8.22 -19.27
N ILE A 194 19.20 9.04 -20.27
CA ILE A 194 19.97 8.61 -21.46
C ILE A 194 21.37 8.16 -21.05
N SER A 195 22.05 8.94 -20.19
CA SER A 195 23.40 8.62 -19.69
C SER A 195 23.43 7.33 -18.86
N SER A 196 22.36 7.01 -18.11
CA SER A 196 22.29 5.78 -17.32
C SER A 196 22.39 4.50 -18.15
N LYS A 197 21.95 4.51 -19.42
CA LYS A 197 22.07 3.36 -20.34
C LYS A 197 23.53 3.03 -20.69
N TYR A 198 24.44 3.98 -20.56
CA TYR A 198 25.85 3.79 -20.86
C TYR A 198 26.64 3.19 -19.68
N ILE A 199 26.10 3.27 -18.46
CA ILE A 199 26.75 2.73 -17.24
C ILE A 199 26.67 1.20 -17.19
N PHE A 200 25.61 0.60 -17.75
CA PHE A 200 25.46 -0.87 -17.79
C PHE A 200 26.16 -1.54 -18.98
N ASN A 201 26.76 -0.77 -19.90
CA ASN A 201 27.41 -1.29 -21.11
C ASN A 201 28.95 -1.18 -21.10
N THR A 202 29.54 -0.60 -20.04
CA THR A 202 31.00 -0.63 -19.86
C THR A 202 31.41 -1.92 -19.15
N PRO A 203 32.20 -2.81 -19.79
CA PRO A 203 32.76 -3.96 -19.09
C PRO A 203 33.66 -3.49 -17.95
N PRO A 204 33.76 -4.25 -16.85
CA PRO A 204 34.63 -3.88 -15.74
C PRO A 204 36.06 -3.75 -16.25
N SER A 205 36.64 -2.56 -16.09
CA SER A 205 38.03 -2.29 -16.43
C SER A 205 38.92 -3.14 -15.54
N SER A 206 39.47 -4.21 -16.11
CA SER A 206 40.53 -5.02 -15.52
C SER A 206 41.83 -4.24 -15.55
N THR A 207 42.09 -3.42 -14.55
CA THR A 207 43.45 -2.91 -14.28
C THR A 207 43.62 -2.62 -12.79
N PHE A 208 44.11 -3.62 -12.06
CA PHE A 208 45.06 -3.38 -10.98
C PHE A 208 46.38 -4.03 -11.44
N ASN A 209 47.37 -3.20 -11.72
CA ASN A 209 48.79 -3.57 -11.62
C ASN A 209 49.27 -3.14 -10.23
#